data_AF-A0A484AVC8-F1
#
_entry.id   AF-A0A484AVC8-F1
#
_cell.length_a   1.000
_cell.length_b   1.000
_cell.length_c   1.000
_cell.angle_alpha   90.00
_cell.angle_beta   90.00
_cell.angle_gamma   90.00
#
_symmetry.space_group_name_H-M   'P 1'
#
loop_
_entity.id
_entity.type
_entity.pdbx_description
1 polymer ?
#
loop_
_entity_poly.entity_id
_entity_poly.type
_entity_poly.pdbx_seq_one_letter_code
_entity_poly.pdbx_strand_id
1 'polypeptide(L)'
;MLPYDHKLCHMAYSYKLDLNACRRPVEQNDLAMDKVFIMHRILVLSCLIAVIKGVLVFIKHYNSPRTKLPTLWQNDRFLVLQPATTRICRCVISFIHLNCWLLLTYAAVSFTPSLMLPWLIYYYVLLALRLMKYGIKASANKLKGKRLKKAVVISNMILKIAFVTFCKKDFQAVLDTISD
;
A
#
# COMPACT_ATOMS: atom_id res chain seq x y z
N MET A 1 -4.10 31.50 -11.20
CA MET A 1 -3.31 30.28 -10.91
C MET A 1 -2.01 30.71 -10.26
N LEU A 2 -1.63 30.17 -9.09
CA LEU A 2 -0.30 30.48 -8.53
C LEU A 2 0.80 30.00 -9.48
N PRO A 3 1.86 30.80 -9.72
CA PRO A 3 3.01 30.41 -10.53
C PRO A 3 3.67 29.16 -9.96
N TYR A 4 4.23 28.32 -10.85
CA TYR A 4 4.76 26.98 -10.54
C TYR A 4 5.84 27.03 -9.45
N ASP A 5 6.72 28.03 -9.52
CA ASP A 5 7.78 28.29 -8.53
C ASP A 5 7.22 28.49 -7.13
N HIS A 6 6.06 29.13 -7.03
CA HIS A 6 5.44 29.39 -5.74
C HIS A 6 4.88 28.11 -5.12
N LYS A 7 4.40 27.15 -5.93
CA LYS A 7 3.95 25.82 -5.45
C LYS A 7 5.14 24.94 -5.05
N LEU A 8 6.23 25.01 -5.81
CA LEU A 8 7.46 24.27 -5.52
C LEU A 8 8.07 24.76 -4.20
N CYS A 9 8.16 26.07 -4.03
CA CYS A 9 8.71 26.68 -2.83
C CYS A 9 7.78 26.48 -1.62
N HIS A 10 6.45 26.45 -1.80
CA HIS A 10 5.52 26.11 -0.71
C HIS A 10 5.62 24.63 -0.29
N MET A 11 5.88 23.71 -1.24
CA MET A 11 6.17 22.32 -0.91
C MET A 11 7.53 22.17 -0.23
N ALA A 12 8.59 22.78 -0.78
CA ALA A 12 9.92 22.76 -0.18
C ALA A 12 9.90 23.32 1.25
N TYR A 13 9.16 24.42 1.46
CA TYR A 13 8.91 25.02 2.78
C TYR A 13 8.14 24.08 3.72
N SER A 14 7.10 23.39 3.24
CA SER A 14 6.36 22.41 4.05
C SER A 14 7.15 21.14 4.40
N TYR A 15 8.19 20.81 3.63
CA TYR A 15 8.94 19.55 3.73
C TYR A 15 10.41 19.70 4.18
N LYS A 16 10.86 20.91 4.59
CA LYS A 16 12.28 21.20 4.94
C LYS A 16 13.29 20.77 3.86
N LEU A 17 12.91 20.83 2.59
CA LEU A 17 13.84 20.64 1.49
C LEU A 17 14.59 21.95 1.25
N ASP A 18 15.89 21.86 1.01
CA ASP A 18 16.83 22.99 0.95
C ASP A 18 16.34 24.13 0.02
N LEU A 19 16.35 25.36 0.54
CA LEU A 19 15.80 26.57 -0.09
C LEU A 19 16.51 26.93 -1.41
N ASN A 20 17.71 26.40 -1.62
CA ASN A 20 18.50 26.60 -2.83
C ASN A 20 17.89 25.97 -4.09
N ALA A 21 16.97 25.00 -3.93
CA ALA A 21 16.25 24.39 -5.05
C ALA A 21 15.23 25.33 -5.71
N CYS A 22 14.77 26.40 -5.02
CA CYS A 22 13.85 27.38 -5.60
C CYS A 22 14.52 28.35 -6.60
N ARG A 23 15.85 28.27 -6.80
CA ARG A 23 16.62 29.20 -7.64
C ARG A 23 17.01 28.66 -9.01
N ARG A 24 16.56 27.45 -9.39
CA ARG A 24 16.88 26.87 -10.70
C ARG A 24 16.12 27.60 -11.82
N PRO A 25 16.77 27.94 -12.95
CA PRO A 25 16.15 28.68 -14.04
C PRO A 25 14.99 27.89 -14.66
N VAL A 26 13.94 28.62 -15.03
CA VAL A 26 12.61 28.16 -15.54
C VAL A 26 12.69 27.39 -16.88
N GLU A 27 13.87 27.22 -17.47
CA GLU A 27 14.02 26.64 -18.81
C GLU A 27 14.19 25.11 -18.87
N GLN A 28 14.26 24.42 -17.73
CA GLN A 28 14.19 22.96 -17.69
C GLN A 28 12.91 22.50 -17.00
N ASN A 29 11.81 22.50 -17.77
CA ASN A 29 10.67 21.63 -17.49
C ASN A 29 11.13 20.18 -17.68
N ASP A 30 11.88 19.66 -16.70
CA ASP A 30 12.35 18.30 -16.68
C ASP A 30 11.13 17.38 -16.56
N LEU A 31 10.70 16.81 -17.69
CA LEU A 31 9.62 15.83 -17.80
C LEU A 31 9.73 14.71 -16.73
N ALA A 32 10.94 14.44 -16.27
CA ALA A 32 11.24 13.53 -15.16
C ALA A 32 10.65 13.99 -13.81
N MET A 33 10.78 15.28 -13.45
CA MET A 33 10.26 15.81 -12.19
C MET A 33 8.72 15.81 -12.18
N ASP A 34 8.10 16.19 -13.29
CA ASP A 34 6.64 16.13 -13.43
C ASP A 34 6.12 14.68 -13.28
N LYS A 35 6.83 13.70 -13.83
CA LYS A 35 6.51 12.28 -13.64
C LYS A 35 6.58 11.87 -12.17
N VAL A 36 7.61 12.28 -11.44
CA VAL A 36 7.75 11.99 -9.99
C VAL A 36 6.60 12.61 -9.20
N PHE A 37 6.22 13.86 -9.49
CA PHE A 37 5.09 14.51 -8.82
C PHE A 37 3.76 13.82 -9.10
N ILE A 38 3.52 13.39 -10.35
CA ILE A 38 2.33 12.63 -10.72
C ILE A 38 2.29 11.30 -9.95
N MET A 39 3.40 10.55 -9.95
CA MET A 39 3.49 9.28 -9.21
C MET A 39 3.27 9.46 -7.70
N HIS A 40 3.87 10.49 -7.11
CA HIS A 40 3.69 10.81 -5.70
C HIS A 40 2.22 11.10 -5.37
N ARG A 41 1.54 11.93 -6.17
CA ARG A 41 0.11 12.24 -5.97
C ARG A 41 -0.77 10.99 -6.08
N ILE A 42 -0.51 10.14 -7.08
CA ILE A 42 -1.22 8.87 -7.23
C ILE A 42 -0.96 7.96 -6.02
N LEU A 43 0.27 7.91 -5.52
CA LEU A 43 0.63 7.14 -4.33
C LEU A 43 -0.13 7.63 -3.09
N VAL A 44 -0.14 8.93 -2.82
CA VAL A 44 -0.86 9.52 -1.67
C VAL A 44 -2.36 9.24 -1.76
N LEU A 45 -2.97 9.44 -2.94
CA LEU A 45 -4.38 9.11 -3.15
C LEU A 45 -4.67 7.63 -2.94
N SER A 46 -3.80 6.75 -3.45
CA SER A 46 -3.94 5.30 -3.27
C SER A 46 -3.85 4.88 -1.80
N CYS A 47 -2.96 5.52 -1.04
CA CYS A 47 -2.80 5.29 0.39
C CYS A 47 -4.03 5.75 1.17
N LEU A 48 -4.55 6.95 0.90
CA LEU A 48 -5.78 7.47 1.51
C LEU A 48 -6.96 6.53 1.29
N ILE A 49 -7.17 6.11 0.04
CA ILE A 49 -8.24 5.16 -0.31
C ILE A 49 -8.06 3.84 0.44
N ALA A 50 -6.83 3.34 0.56
CA ALA A 50 -6.54 2.09 1.25
C ALA A 50 -6.74 2.19 2.76
N VAL A 51 -6.35 3.30 3.39
CA VAL A 51 -6.59 3.59 4.81
C VAL A 51 -8.08 3.65 5.09
N ILE A 52 -8.86 4.40 4.31
CA ILE A 52 -10.32 4.49 4.47
C ILE A 52 -10.97 3.10 4.35
N LYS A 53 -10.59 2.33 3.32
CA LYS A 53 -11.07 0.95 3.16
C LYS A 53 -10.67 0.06 4.34
N GLY A 54 -9.45 0.22 4.86
CA GLY A 54 -8.95 -0.51 6.03
C GLY A 54 -9.75 -0.21 7.28
N VAL A 55 -10.05 1.07 7.54
CA VAL A 55 -10.91 1.51 8.65
C VAL A 55 -12.31 0.92 8.52
N LEU A 56 -12.93 1.01 7.34
CA LEU A 56 -14.26 0.43 7.11
C LEU A 56 -14.30 -1.09 7.35
N VAL A 57 -13.27 -1.81 6.90
CA VAL A 57 -13.14 -3.26 7.14
C VAL A 57 -12.93 -3.56 8.62
N PHE A 58 -12.10 -2.78 9.30
CA PHE A 58 -11.86 -2.91 10.74
C PHE A 58 -13.15 -2.69 11.53
N ILE A 59 -13.87 -1.59 11.27
CA ILE A 59 -15.17 -1.30 11.90
C ILE A 59 -16.17 -2.43 11.62
N LYS A 60 -16.23 -2.93 10.39
CA LYS A 60 -17.10 -4.05 10.03
C LYS A 60 -16.78 -5.33 10.82
N HIS A 61 -15.49 -5.64 11.01
CA HIS A 61 -15.08 -6.80 11.81
C HIS A 61 -15.30 -6.58 13.31
N TYR A 62 -15.07 -5.36 13.79
CA TYR A 62 -15.33 -4.97 15.17
C TYR A 62 -16.81 -5.03 15.49
N ASN A 63 -17.70 -4.55 14.62
CA ASN A 63 -19.15 -4.54 14.85
C ASN A 63 -19.87 -5.82 14.40
N SER A 64 -19.15 -6.81 13.85
CA SER A 64 -19.79 -8.04 13.35
C SER A 64 -20.37 -8.86 14.51
N PRO A 65 -21.67 -9.20 14.49
CA PRO A 65 -22.27 -10.03 15.53
C PRO A 65 -21.66 -11.44 15.52
N ARG A 66 -21.45 -12.01 16.72
CA ARG A 66 -20.79 -13.31 16.94
C ARG A 66 -21.36 -14.46 16.08
N THR A 67 -22.63 -14.37 15.69
CA THR A 67 -23.38 -15.41 14.96
C THR A 67 -23.21 -15.37 13.44
N LYS A 68 -22.76 -14.25 12.85
CA LYS A 68 -22.65 -14.08 11.38
C LYS A 68 -21.22 -14.18 10.85
N LEU A 69 -20.25 -14.51 11.69
CA LEU A 69 -18.88 -14.72 11.25
C LEU A 69 -18.85 -16.06 10.51
N PRO A 70 -18.62 -16.09 9.18
CA PRO A 70 -18.31 -17.35 8.53
C PRO A 70 -17.02 -17.82 9.20
N THR A 71 -17.11 -18.91 9.96
CA THR A 71 -15.93 -19.62 10.42
C THR A 71 -15.09 -19.85 9.17
N LEU A 72 -13.77 -19.70 9.27
CA LEU A 72 -12.86 -19.81 8.11
C LEU A 72 -12.88 -21.19 7.42
N TRP A 73 -13.80 -22.05 7.85
CA TRP A 73 -13.91 -23.50 7.72
C TRP A 73 -15.37 -23.97 7.54
N GLN A 74 -16.29 -23.12 7.11
CA GLN A 74 -17.72 -23.48 7.05
C GLN A 74 -18.08 -24.59 6.01
N ASN A 75 -17.09 -25.16 5.31
CA ASN A 75 -17.27 -26.29 4.39
C ASN A 75 -16.54 -27.59 4.78
N ASP A 76 -15.70 -27.61 5.82
CA ASP A 76 -14.99 -28.84 6.24
C ASP A 76 -15.09 -28.97 7.77
N ARG A 77 -15.65 -30.10 8.23
CA ARG A 77 -16.28 -30.39 9.54
C ARG A 77 -15.40 -30.28 10.81
N PHE A 78 -14.30 -29.55 10.80
CA PHE A 78 -13.39 -29.46 11.97
C PHE A 78 -13.17 -28.00 12.38
N LEU A 79 -13.81 -27.63 13.51
CA LEU A 79 -13.70 -26.32 14.17
C LEU A 79 -12.37 -26.25 14.94
N VAL A 80 -11.32 -25.67 14.34
CA VAL A 80 -10.03 -25.48 15.05
C VAL A 80 -10.04 -24.23 15.95
N LEU A 81 -10.88 -23.21 15.67
CA LEU A 81 -10.92 -21.95 16.44
C LEU A 81 -12.35 -21.48 16.74
N GLN A 82 -12.57 -21.06 17.99
CA GLN A 82 -13.83 -20.48 18.45
C GLN A 82 -14.19 -19.16 17.72
N PRO A 83 -15.49 -18.82 17.57
CA PRO A 83 -15.93 -17.57 16.92
C PRO A 83 -15.33 -16.30 17.55
N ALA A 84 -15.11 -16.29 18.88
CA ALA A 84 -14.49 -15.16 19.58
C ALA A 84 -13.02 -14.98 19.18
N THR A 85 -12.24 -16.06 19.11
CA THR A 85 -10.81 -16.00 18.73
C THR A 85 -10.64 -15.65 17.25
N THR A 86 -11.54 -16.12 16.37
CA THR A 86 -11.52 -15.73 14.95
C THR A 86 -11.85 -14.26 14.72
N ARG A 87 -12.72 -13.64 15.53
CA ARG A 87 -12.97 -12.19 15.49
C ARG A 87 -11.75 -11.41 15.93
N ILE A 88 -11.14 -11.76 17.06
CA ILE A 88 -9.92 -11.11 17.57
C ILE A 88 -8.81 -11.20 16.51
N CYS A 89 -8.57 -12.40 15.95
CA CYS A 89 -7.57 -12.59 14.91
C CYS A 89 -7.83 -11.74 13.66
N ARG A 90 -9.09 -11.67 13.18
CA ARG A 90 -9.45 -10.81 12.03
C ARG A 90 -9.27 -9.33 12.33
N CYS A 91 -9.61 -8.88 13.54
CA CYS A 91 -9.38 -7.50 13.98
C CYS A 91 -7.89 -7.19 14.05
N VAL A 92 -7.07 -8.06 14.64
CA VAL A 92 -5.61 -7.89 14.74
C VAL A 92 -4.97 -7.84 13.35
N ILE A 93 -5.32 -8.76 12.45
CA ILE A 93 -4.81 -8.75 11.07
C ILE A 93 -5.22 -7.46 10.35
N SER A 94 -6.48 -7.03 10.51
CA SER A 94 -6.97 -5.79 9.89
C SER A 94 -6.27 -4.55 10.46
N PHE A 95 -5.99 -4.55 11.76
CA PHE A 95 -5.24 -3.50 12.43
C PHE A 95 -3.79 -3.43 11.95
N ILE A 96 -3.08 -4.56 11.87
CA ILE A 96 -1.72 -4.62 11.31
C ILE A 96 -1.74 -4.10 9.86
N HIS A 97 -2.71 -4.54 9.05
CA HIS A 97 -2.82 -4.09 7.67
C HIS A 97 -3.05 -2.58 7.56
N LEU A 98 -3.90 -2.02 8.41
CA LEU A 98 -4.16 -0.58 8.48
C LEU A 98 -2.90 0.20 8.87
N ASN A 99 -2.18 -0.26 9.90
CA ASN A 99 -0.94 0.36 10.35
C ASN A 99 0.15 0.33 9.27
N CYS A 100 0.26 -0.76 8.50
CA CYS A 100 1.17 -0.77 7.35
C CYS A 100 0.80 0.32 6.33
N TRP A 101 -0.48 0.47 5.99
CA TRP A 101 -0.91 1.52 5.05
C TRP A 101 -0.70 2.94 5.61
N LEU A 102 -0.92 3.14 6.90
CA LEU A 102 -0.62 4.42 7.58
C LEU A 102 0.87 4.73 7.55
N LEU A 103 1.73 3.74 7.82
CA LEU A 103 3.19 3.89 7.70
C LEU A 103 3.60 4.25 6.27
N LEU A 104 3.00 3.62 5.25
CA LEU A 104 3.26 3.97 3.86
C LEU A 104 2.77 5.39 3.53
N THR A 105 1.64 5.80 4.10
CA THR A 105 1.10 7.17 3.92
C THR A 105 2.08 8.18 4.51
N TYR A 106 2.56 7.92 5.72
CA TYR A 106 3.57 8.73 6.39
C TYR A 106 4.86 8.79 5.57
N ALA A 107 5.38 7.64 5.13
CA ALA A 107 6.57 7.58 4.29
C ALA A 107 6.42 8.35 2.97
N ALA A 108 5.23 8.29 2.36
CA ALA A 108 4.91 9.03 1.13
C ALA A 108 4.88 10.54 1.39
N VAL A 109 4.16 11.00 2.41
CA VAL A 109 4.06 12.43 2.76
C VAL A 109 5.42 12.98 3.17
N SER A 110 6.17 12.27 3.99
CA SER A 110 7.51 12.67 4.43
C SER A 110 8.61 12.44 3.39
N PHE A 111 8.26 12.05 2.15
CA PHE A 111 9.24 11.78 1.07
C PHE A 111 10.41 10.89 1.52
N THR A 112 10.16 9.89 2.37
CA THR A 112 11.21 9.10 3.02
C THR A 112 11.21 7.67 2.48
N PRO A 113 12.07 7.32 1.49
CA PRO A 113 12.04 6.00 0.84
C PRO A 113 12.43 4.85 1.77
N SER A 114 13.23 5.10 2.82
CA SER A 114 13.60 4.10 3.82
C SER A 114 12.39 3.57 4.59
N LEU A 115 11.41 4.43 4.89
CA LEU A 115 10.18 4.06 5.61
C LEU A 115 9.15 3.31 4.74
N MET A 116 9.37 3.21 3.42
CA MET A 116 8.53 2.40 2.53
C MET A 116 8.89 0.91 2.56
N LEU A 117 10.10 0.56 3.06
CA LEU A 117 10.60 -0.82 3.12
C LEU A 117 9.74 -1.76 3.97
N PRO A 118 9.31 -1.41 5.20
CA PRO A 118 8.49 -2.31 6.01
C PRO A 118 7.17 -2.68 5.34
N TRP A 119 6.56 -1.73 4.60
CA TRP A 119 5.36 -2.00 3.82
C TRP A 119 5.62 -3.00 2.68
N LEU A 120 6.73 -2.82 1.96
CA LEU A 120 7.13 -3.73 0.88
C LEU A 120 7.37 -5.15 1.42
N ILE A 121 8.12 -5.29 2.52
CA ILE A 121 8.39 -6.59 3.15
C ILE A 121 7.07 -7.28 3.52
N TYR A 122 6.18 -6.56 4.21
CA TYR A 122 4.86 -7.09 4.57
C TYR A 122 4.06 -7.58 3.35
N TYR A 123 4.05 -6.81 2.25
CA TYR A 123 3.32 -7.17 1.04
C TYR A 123 3.98 -8.33 0.26
N TYR A 124 5.31 -8.42 0.22
CA TYR A 124 6.01 -9.57 -0.37
C TYR A 124 5.69 -10.86 0.38
N VAL A 125 5.73 -10.84 1.72
CA VAL A 125 5.34 -12.00 2.55
C VAL A 125 3.88 -12.39 2.29
N LEU A 126 2.98 -11.41 2.27
CA LEU A 126 1.56 -11.68 1.99
C LEU A 126 1.34 -12.23 0.57
N LEU A 127 2.11 -11.79 -0.42
CA LEU A 127 2.08 -12.32 -1.80
C LEU A 127 2.56 -13.77 -1.83
N ALA A 128 3.68 -14.08 -1.16
CA ALA A 128 4.21 -15.44 -1.07
C ALA A 128 3.19 -16.41 -0.45
N LEU A 129 2.54 -16.03 0.65
CA LEU A 129 1.48 -16.82 1.29
C LEU A 129 0.29 -17.06 0.36
N ARG A 130 -0.12 -16.04 -0.42
CA ARG A 130 -1.22 -16.16 -1.38
C ARG A 130 -0.86 -17.05 -2.58
N LEU A 131 0.37 -16.95 -3.08
CA LEU A 131 0.89 -17.81 -4.15
C LEU A 131 0.97 -19.26 -3.68
N MET A 132 1.48 -19.51 -2.47
CA MET A 132 1.51 -20.85 -1.87
C MET A 132 0.10 -21.44 -1.77
N LYS A 133 -0.87 -20.67 -1.25
CA LYS A 133 -2.28 -21.10 -1.17
C LYS A 133 -2.91 -21.32 -2.54
N TYR A 134 -2.49 -20.57 -3.56
CA TYR A 134 -2.93 -20.77 -4.94
C TYR A 134 -2.34 -22.07 -5.52
N GLY A 135 -1.05 -22.31 -5.32
CA GLY A 135 -0.34 -23.53 -5.74
C GLY A 135 -0.94 -24.79 -5.13
N ILE A 136 -1.17 -24.82 -3.82
CA ILE A 136 -1.81 -25.96 -3.12
C ILE A 136 -3.22 -26.24 -3.68
N LYS A 137 -3.98 -25.19 -4.00
CA LYS A 137 -5.31 -25.35 -4.59
C LYS A 137 -5.26 -25.80 -6.05
N ALA A 138 -4.18 -25.49 -6.75
CA ALA A 138 -3.97 -25.87 -8.14
C ALA A 138 -3.58 -27.34 -8.23
N SER A 139 -2.65 -27.79 -7.38
CA SER A 139 -2.27 -29.20 -7.28
C SER A 139 -3.44 -30.08 -6.84
N ALA A 140 -4.31 -29.59 -5.95
CA ALA A 140 -5.52 -30.30 -5.54
C ALA A 140 -6.67 -30.29 -6.58
N ASN A 141 -6.49 -29.71 -7.77
CA ASN A 141 -7.52 -29.53 -8.81
C ASN A 141 -8.83 -28.84 -8.35
N LYS A 142 -8.85 -28.20 -7.16
CA LYS A 142 -9.99 -27.51 -6.55
C LYS A 142 -10.20 -26.08 -7.10
N LEU A 143 -9.75 -25.81 -8.33
CA LEU A 143 -9.67 -24.47 -8.91
C LEU A 143 -10.76 -24.16 -9.96
N LYS A 144 -11.61 -25.15 -10.28
CA LYS A 144 -12.72 -24.98 -11.22
C LYS A 144 -13.63 -23.80 -10.80
N GLY A 145 -13.89 -22.87 -11.73
CA GLY A 145 -14.76 -21.70 -11.56
C GLY A 145 -14.19 -20.46 -10.85
N LYS A 146 -13.15 -20.59 -9.98
CA LYS A 146 -12.60 -19.45 -9.19
C LYS A 146 -11.19 -19.01 -9.63
N ARG A 147 -10.66 -19.53 -10.73
CA ARG A 147 -9.28 -19.27 -11.21
C ARG A 147 -9.06 -17.81 -11.59
N LEU A 148 -9.89 -17.26 -12.47
CA LEU A 148 -9.78 -15.87 -12.94
C LEU A 148 -9.86 -14.88 -11.78
N LYS A 149 -10.87 -15.00 -10.90
CA LYS A 149 -11.01 -14.11 -9.74
C LYS A 149 -9.78 -14.12 -8.83
N LYS A 150 -9.17 -15.28 -8.58
CA LYS A 150 -7.94 -15.37 -7.77
C LYS A 150 -6.72 -14.80 -8.50
N ALA A 151 -6.60 -15.04 -9.80
CA ALA A 151 -5.51 -14.50 -10.62
C ALA A 151 -5.55 -12.97 -10.65
N VAL A 152 -6.74 -12.36 -10.81
CA VAL A 152 -6.92 -10.90 -10.76
C VAL A 152 -6.49 -10.34 -9.40
N VAL A 153 -6.82 -11.01 -8.30
CA VAL A 153 -6.43 -10.58 -6.95
C VAL A 153 -4.91 -10.63 -6.76
N ILE A 154 -4.24 -11.66 -7.30
CA ILE A 154 -2.78 -11.79 -7.24
C ILE A 154 -2.12 -10.73 -8.13
N SER A 155 -2.59 -10.55 -9.36
CA SER A 155 -2.07 -9.55 -10.31
C SER A 155 -2.19 -8.13 -9.75
N ASN A 156 -3.34 -7.75 -9.20
CA ASN A 156 -3.52 -6.46 -8.54
C ASN A 156 -2.53 -6.26 -7.38
N MET A 157 -2.18 -7.32 -6.65
CA MET A 157 -1.21 -7.24 -5.56
C MET A 157 0.22 -7.03 -6.09
N ILE A 158 0.59 -7.71 -7.17
CA ILE A 158 1.88 -7.52 -7.85
C ILE A 158 2.01 -6.09 -8.38
N LEU A 159 0.95 -5.56 -9.01
CA LEU A 159 0.93 -4.18 -9.53
C LEU A 159 1.14 -3.15 -8.41
N LYS A 160 0.52 -3.33 -7.24
CA LYS A 160 0.73 -2.45 -6.10
C LYS A 160 2.17 -2.47 -5.60
N ILE A 161 2.76 -3.66 -5.48
CA ILE A 161 4.16 -3.83 -5.04
C ILE A 161 5.10 -3.16 -6.04
N ALA A 162 4.90 -3.42 -7.34
CA ALA A 162 5.69 -2.81 -8.40
C ALA A 162 5.59 -1.28 -8.35
N PHE A 163 4.37 -0.74 -8.26
CA PHE A 163 4.14 0.70 -8.18
C PHE A 163 4.85 1.35 -6.99
N VAL A 164 4.69 0.81 -5.78
CA VAL A 164 5.37 1.35 -4.58
C VAL A 164 6.90 1.23 -4.70
N THR A 165 7.40 0.17 -5.33
CA THR A 165 8.83 0.00 -5.59
C THR A 165 9.36 1.04 -6.56
N PHE A 166 8.61 1.36 -7.63
CA PHE A 166 8.98 2.44 -8.55
C PHE A 166 8.99 3.79 -7.85
N CYS A 167 7.92 4.13 -7.10
CA CYS A 167 7.90 5.38 -6.32
C CYS A 167 9.08 5.48 -5.34
N LYS A 168 9.43 4.39 -4.66
CA LYS A 168 10.59 4.35 -3.76
C LYS A 168 11.90 4.66 -4.50
N LYS A 169 12.13 4.04 -5.66
CA LYS A 169 13.34 4.27 -6.48
C LYS A 169 13.40 5.70 -6.99
N ASP A 170 12.27 6.23 -7.47
CA ASP A 170 12.17 7.60 -7.95
C ASP A 170 12.45 8.61 -6.82
N PHE A 171 11.92 8.39 -5.61
CA PHE A 171 12.20 9.26 -4.46
C PHE A 171 13.66 9.20 -4.03
N GLN A 172 14.26 8.01 -4.06
CA GLN A 172 15.67 7.86 -3.73
C GLN A 172 16.56 8.58 -4.74
N ALA A 173 16.29 8.43 -6.04
CA ALA A 173 17.05 9.13 -7.09
C ALA A 173 16.97 10.65 -6.94
N VAL A 174 15.79 11.20 -6.62
CA VAL A 174 15.63 12.64 -6.38
C VAL A 174 16.43 13.10 -5.15
N LEU A 175 16.42 12.34 -4.06
CA LEU A 175 17.17 12.68 -2.86
C LEU A 175 18.68 12.62 -3.10
N ASP A 176 19.16 11.59 -3.81
CA ASP A 176 20.58 11.42 -4.14
C ASP A 176 21.07 12.60 -5.01
N THR A 177 20.25 13.09 -5.96
CA THR A 177 20.59 14.28 -6.79
C THR A 177 20.57 15.63 -6.05
N ILE A 178 20.02 15.68 -4.83
CA ILE A 178 19.99 16.90 -4.01
C ILE A 178 21.16 16.91 -3.01
N SER A 179 21.70 15.73 -2.67
CA SER A 179 22.85 15.60 -1.75
C SER A 179 24.22 15.80 -2.41
N ASP A 180 24.29 15.77 -3.73
CA ASP A 180 25.47 16.11 -4.54
C ASP A 180 25.50 17.60 -4.91
#